data_AF-A0A7C1VS95-F1
#
_entry.id   AF-A0A7C1VS95-F1
#
_cell.length_a   1.000
_cell.length_b   1.000
_cell.length_c   1.000
_cell.angle_alpha   90.00
_cell.angle_beta   90.00
_cell.angle_gamma   90.00
#
_symmetry.space_group_name_H-M   'P 1'
#
loop_
_entity.id
_entity.type
_entity.pdbx_description
1 polymer ?
#
loop_
_entity_poly.entity_id
_entity_poly.type
_entity_poly.pdbx_seq_one_letter_code
_entity_poly.pdbx_strand_id
1 'polypeptide(L)'
;MKKSSWIAVISVVFSLSVALSLHWFSKDYEFTPRRREPVPQNRIAETRPDAGITRFVRTSGFVEPGNVEVQAVFLNPVEDLEDDQLVFQIAFNTHSVDMAGYDITQWALVENSKGRVIRAGFKWKVIHIQGYHHVSGILTVPNLIGRESLTAGEVEWIRLVLKGIPNLETREFHWEILT
;
A
#
# COMPACT_ATOMS: atom_id res chain seq x y z
N MET A 1 -56.23 -8.71 12.39
CA MET A 1 -54.75 -8.64 12.48
C MET A 1 -54.18 -10.01 12.83
N LYS A 2 -53.58 -10.74 11.87
CA LYS A 2 -52.68 -11.91 12.09
C LYS A 2 -51.88 -12.14 10.79
N LYS A 3 -50.80 -11.38 10.57
CA LYS A 3 -49.88 -11.56 9.41
C LYS A 3 -48.39 -11.60 9.80
N SER A 4 -48.05 -11.49 11.09
CA SER A 4 -46.66 -11.40 11.55
C SER A 4 -46.00 -12.75 11.85
N SER A 5 -46.74 -13.86 11.87
CA SER A 5 -46.17 -15.15 12.31
C SER A 5 -45.44 -15.94 11.21
N TRP A 6 -45.68 -15.65 9.93
CA TRP A 6 -45.17 -16.50 8.84
C TRP A 6 -43.75 -16.13 8.38
N ILE A 7 -43.38 -14.85 8.51
CA ILE A 7 -42.06 -14.33 8.12
C ILE A 7 -40.97 -14.83 9.08
N ALA A 8 -41.27 -14.92 10.38
CA ALA A 8 -40.33 -15.42 11.37
C ALA A 8 -39.98 -16.90 11.17
N VAL A 9 -40.95 -17.72 10.75
CA VAL A 9 -40.74 -19.16 10.50
C VAL A 9 -39.85 -19.38 9.27
N ILE A 10 -40.04 -18.59 8.21
CA ILE A 10 -39.22 -18.69 6.99
C ILE A 10 -37.75 -18.33 7.29
N SER A 11 -37.50 -17.31 8.10
CA SER A 11 -36.13 -16.90 8.46
C SER A 11 -35.37 -17.97 9.25
N VAL A 12 -36.05 -18.67 10.17
CA VAL A 12 -35.40 -19.74 10.96
C VAL A 12 -35.08 -20.95 10.08
N VAL A 13 -35.98 -21.33 9.18
CA VAL A 13 -35.77 -22.45 8.25
C VAL A 13 -34.65 -22.15 7.26
N PHE A 14 -34.55 -20.92 6.76
CA PHE A 14 -33.47 -20.52 5.87
C PHE A 14 -32.10 -20.55 6.56
N SER A 15 -31.99 -19.99 7.77
CA SER A 15 -30.75 -20.02 8.54
C SER A 15 -30.29 -21.44 8.87
N LEU A 16 -31.24 -22.34 9.22
CA LEU A 16 -30.91 -23.74 9.49
C LEU A 16 -30.41 -24.46 8.22
N SER A 17 -30.99 -24.15 7.05
CA SER A 17 -30.59 -24.74 5.76
C SER A 17 -29.20 -24.28 5.30
N VAL A 18 -28.86 -23.01 5.52
CA VAL A 18 -27.52 -22.47 5.25
C VAL A 18 -26.49 -23.10 6.17
N ALA A 19 -26.78 -23.19 7.48
CA ALA A 19 -25.87 -23.82 8.44
C ALA A 19 -25.63 -25.31 8.13
N LEU A 20 -26.67 -26.04 7.72
CA LEU A 20 -26.56 -27.44 7.33
C LEU A 20 -25.74 -27.61 6.04
N SER A 21 -25.94 -26.74 5.05
CA SER A 21 -25.15 -26.76 3.81
C SER A 21 -23.67 -26.49 4.07
N LEU A 22 -23.35 -25.50 4.92
CA LEU A 22 -21.96 -25.20 5.30
C LEU A 22 -21.30 -26.36 6.06
N HIS A 23 -22.05 -27.05 6.94
CA HIS A 23 -21.54 -28.22 7.67
C HIS A 23 -21.24 -29.40 6.73
N TRP A 24 -22.05 -29.61 5.69
CA TRP A 24 -21.76 -30.63 4.68
C TRP A 24 -20.58 -30.23 3.78
N PHE A 25 -20.51 -28.97 3.36
CA PHE A 25 -19.43 -28.50 2.48
C PHE A 25 -18.06 -28.47 3.18
N SER A 26 -18.03 -28.30 4.51
CA SER A 26 -16.77 -28.29 5.26
C SER A 26 -16.19 -29.68 5.53
N LYS A 27 -17.02 -30.74 5.53
CA LYS A 27 -16.55 -32.11 5.80
C LYS A 27 -15.58 -32.62 4.74
N ASP A 28 -15.73 -32.15 3.50
CA ASP A 28 -14.90 -32.55 2.37
C ASP A 28 -13.82 -31.51 2.04
N TYR A 29 -13.69 -30.45 2.85
CA TYR A 29 -12.67 -29.43 2.65
C TYR A 29 -11.33 -29.87 3.23
N GLU A 30 -10.54 -30.57 2.41
CA GLU A 30 -9.11 -30.77 2.67
C GLU A 30 -8.31 -29.57 2.16
N PHE A 31 -7.76 -28.79 3.09
CA PHE A 31 -6.78 -27.75 2.76
C PHE A 31 -5.46 -28.42 2.36
N THR A 32 -5.16 -28.44 1.06
CA THR A 32 -3.84 -28.84 0.56
C THR A 32 -2.97 -27.60 0.36
N PRO A 33 -2.01 -27.30 1.25
CA PRO A 33 -1.10 -26.19 1.03
C PRO A 33 -0.28 -26.46 -0.23
N ARG A 34 -0.27 -25.49 -1.15
CA ARG A 34 0.49 -25.59 -2.41
C ARG A 34 1.96 -25.80 -2.08
N ARG A 35 2.47 -27.01 -2.33
CA ARG A 35 3.90 -27.33 -2.17
C ARG A 35 4.69 -26.46 -3.15
N ARG A 36 5.63 -25.65 -2.65
CA ARG A 36 6.57 -24.92 -3.52
C ARG A 36 7.32 -25.95 -4.35
N GLU A 37 7.19 -25.89 -5.66
CA GLU A 37 8.03 -26.69 -6.55
C GLU A 37 9.50 -26.28 -6.36
N PRO A 38 10.43 -27.25 -6.26
CA PRO A 38 11.85 -26.94 -6.30
C PRO A 38 12.20 -26.43 -7.71
N VAL A 39 12.72 -25.20 -7.76
CA VAL A 39 13.18 -24.57 -9.01
C VAL A 39 14.33 -25.41 -9.60
N PRO A 40 14.28 -25.79 -10.90
CA PRO A 40 15.34 -26.59 -11.53
C PRO A 40 16.69 -25.86 -11.51
N GLN A 41 17.66 -26.46 -10.84
CA GLN A 41 18.95 -25.86 -10.48
C GLN A 41 19.98 -25.90 -11.62
N ASN A 42 19.55 -25.80 -12.88
CA ASN A 42 20.43 -26.02 -14.02
C ASN A 42 20.25 -25.02 -15.17
N ARG A 43 20.20 -23.73 -14.83
CA ARG A 43 20.51 -22.66 -15.79
C ARG A 43 21.66 -21.83 -15.23
N ILE A 44 22.87 -22.31 -15.45
CA ILE A 44 24.08 -21.49 -15.35
C ILE A 44 24.01 -20.50 -16.52
N ALA A 45 23.81 -19.22 -16.22
CA ALA A 45 24.04 -18.11 -17.12
C ALA A 45 24.91 -17.09 -16.38
N GLU A 46 26.18 -17.07 -16.78
CA GLU A 46 27.10 -15.93 -16.83
C GLU A 46 27.02 -14.83 -15.75
N THR A 47 28.04 -14.81 -14.89
CA THR A 47 28.76 -13.63 -14.36
C THR A 47 28.12 -12.24 -14.51
N ARG A 48 27.52 -11.78 -13.41
CA ARG A 48 27.85 -10.49 -12.76
C ARG A 48 27.76 -10.70 -11.25
N PRO A 49 28.65 -10.12 -10.43
CA PRO A 49 28.40 -10.06 -9.00
C PRO A 49 27.13 -9.22 -8.84
N ASP A 50 26.07 -9.83 -8.31
CA ASP A 50 24.93 -9.09 -7.75
C ASP A 50 25.45 -8.32 -6.53
N ALA A 51 26.15 -7.22 -6.81
CA ALA A 51 26.33 -6.13 -5.89
C ALA A 51 24.93 -5.51 -5.69
N GLY A 52 24.50 -5.40 -4.43
CA GLY A 52 23.37 -4.54 -4.09
C GLY A 52 21.99 -5.20 -4.12
N ILE A 53 21.79 -6.34 -3.46
CA ILE A 53 20.50 -6.50 -2.75
C ILE A 53 20.61 -5.68 -1.47
N THR A 54 20.52 -4.35 -1.61
CA THR A 54 20.29 -3.43 -0.49
C THR A 54 18.89 -3.73 0.04
N ARG A 55 18.85 -4.48 1.14
CA ARG A 55 17.76 -4.62 2.11
C ARG A 55 16.55 -3.74 1.75
N PHE A 56 15.48 -4.33 1.23
CA PHE A 56 14.17 -3.68 1.18
C PHE A 56 13.81 -3.29 2.62
N VAL A 57 14.10 -2.05 3.02
CA VAL A 57 13.57 -1.50 4.26
C VAL A 57 12.11 -1.23 3.95
N ARG A 58 11.30 -2.29 4.08
CA ARG A 58 9.87 -2.18 4.28
C ARG A 58 9.66 -1.56 5.65
N THR A 59 9.91 -0.27 5.79
CA THR A 59 9.30 0.52 6.86
C THR A 59 7.84 0.71 6.49
N SER A 60 7.06 -0.36 6.64
CA SER A 60 5.63 -0.21 6.84
C SER A 60 5.48 0.60 8.13
N GLY A 61 5.07 1.86 8.01
CA GLY A 61 4.58 2.62 9.14
C GLY A 61 3.47 1.81 9.80
N PHE A 62 3.55 1.63 11.12
CA PHE A 62 2.60 0.83 11.88
C PHE A 62 1.15 1.36 11.70
N VAL A 63 0.20 0.44 11.77
CA VAL A 63 -1.25 0.71 11.73
C VAL A 63 -1.65 1.52 12.97
N GLU A 64 -1.59 2.85 12.90
CA GLU A 64 -2.23 3.67 13.95
C GLU A 64 -3.75 3.72 13.73
N PRO A 65 -4.56 3.77 14.80
CA PRO A 65 -6.01 3.75 14.72
C PRO A 65 -6.55 4.88 13.83
N GLY A 66 -7.40 4.51 12.88
CA GLY A 66 -8.05 5.43 11.96
C GLY A 66 -8.98 4.67 11.02
N ASN A 67 -9.95 5.37 10.44
CA ASN A 67 -10.92 4.80 9.49
C ASN A 67 -10.29 4.42 8.14
N VAL A 68 -9.04 4.81 7.90
CA VAL A 68 -8.28 4.56 6.68
C VAL A 68 -6.90 4.03 7.05
N GLU A 69 -6.63 2.79 6.65
CA GLU A 69 -5.31 2.17 6.64
C GLU A 69 -4.56 2.68 5.40
N VAL A 70 -3.31 3.12 5.60
CA VAL A 70 -2.46 3.61 4.51
C VAL A 70 -1.14 2.85 4.52
N GLN A 71 -0.78 2.28 3.39
CA GLN A 71 0.50 1.62 3.17
C GLN A 71 1.27 2.41 2.13
N ALA A 72 2.55 2.67 2.39
CA ALA A 72 3.44 3.32 1.44
C ALA A 72 4.74 2.52 1.31
N VAL A 73 5.23 2.36 0.09
CA VAL A 73 6.51 1.74 -0.23
C VAL A 73 7.29 2.73 -1.08
N PHE A 74 8.49 3.08 -0.64
CA PHE A 74 9.43 3.88 -1.42
C PHE A 74 10.17 2.97 -2.41
N LEU A 75 10.03 3.23 -3.70
CA LEU A 75 10.52 2.35 -4.78
C LEU A 75 11.93 2.73 -5.27
N ASN A 76 12.53 3.83 -4.78
CA ASN A 76 13.88 4.27 -5.21
C ASN A 76 14.95 4.22 -4.09
N PRO A 77 15.39 3.05 -3.61
CA PRO A 77 16.45 2.99 -2.60
C PRO A 77 17.80 2.59 -3.22
N VAL A 78 18.57 3.58 -3.69
CA VAL A 78 20.06 3.60 -3.82
C VAL A 78 20.70 2.37 -4.49
N GLU A 79 20.95 2.37 -5.81
CA GLU A 79 22.27 2.68 -6.39
C GLU A 79 22.25 3.52 -7.70
N ASP A 80 21.09 3.73 -8.34
CA ASP A 80 20.95 4.48 -9.60
C ASP A 80 19.89 5.60 -9.50
N LEU A 81 20.08 6.57 -8.60
CA LEU A 81 19.24 7.78 -8.53
C LEU A 81 19.55 8.77 -9.68
N GLU A 82 19.81 8.26 -10.90
CA GLU A 82 19.65 9.01 -12.15
C GLU A 82 18.20 8.90 -12.61
N ASP A 83 17.31 9.51 -11.83
CA ASP A 83 15.99 9.88 -12.33
C ASP A 83 15.59 11.18 -11.65
N ASP A 84 14.99 12.08 -12.43
CA ASP A 84 14.47 13.37 -11.99
C ASP A 84 13.28 13.25 -11.03
N GLN A 85 12.99 12.04 -10.53
CA GLN A 85 11.79 11.64 -9.81
C GLN A 85 12.06 10.64 -8.67
N LEU A 86 11.30 10.79 -7.60
CA LEU A 86 11.11 9.83 -6.52
C LEU A 86 9.78 9.12 -6.73
N VAL A 87 9.74 7.80 -6.53
CA VAL A 87 8.55 6.99 -6.78
C VAL A 87 8.09 6.28 -5.51
N PHE A 88 6.81 6.45 -5.17
CA PHE A 88 6.17 5.79 -4.04
C PHE A 88 4.97 4.99 -4.53
N GLN A 89 4.86 3.74 -4.12
CA GLN A 89 3.61 2.99 -4.22
C GLN A 89 2.79 3.22 -2.96
N ILE A 90 1.54 3.62 -3.12
CA ILE A 90 0.65 3.96 -1.99
C ILE A 90 -0.67 3.21 -2.15
N ALA A 91 -1.16 2.65 -1.05
CA ALA A 91 -2.47 2.01 -0.96
C ALA A 91 -3.26 2.59 0.21
N PHE A 92 -4.50 2.95 -0.06
CA PHE A 92 -5.52 3.35 0.90
C PHE A 92 -6.54 2.24 1.01
N ASN A 93 -6.81 1.81 2.24
CA ASN A 93 -7.76 0.77 2.56
C ASN A 93 -8.70 1.27 3.66
N THR A 94 -9.98 1.41 3.35
CA THR A 94 -11.00 1.88 4.27
C THR A 94 -12.29 1.08 4.07
N HIS A 95 -13.14 1.06 5.10
CA HIS A 95 -14.49 0.49 5.02
C HIS A 95 -15.56 1.50 5.44
N SER A 96 -15.18 2.75 5.71
CA SER A 96 -16.06 3.75 6.31
C SER A 96 -15.99 5.11 5.63
N VAL A 97 -15.06 5.32 4.69
CA VAL A 97 -14.90 6.62 4.02
C VAL A 97 -14.71 6.48 2.52
N ASP A 98 -15.24 7.44 1.77
CA ASP A 98 -15.08 7.54 0.32
C ASP A 98 -13.78 8.29 -0.02
N MET A 99 -12.91 7.67 -0.82
CA MET A 99 -11.63 8.24 -1.25
C MET A 99 -11.70 8.97 -2.59
N ALA A 100 -12.85 9.00 -3.28
CA ALA A 100 -13.00 9.56 -4.62
C ALA A 100 -12.62 11.05 -4.73
N GLY A 101 -12.79 11.81 -3.64
CA GLY A 101 -12.45 13.24 -3.58
C GLY A 101 -11.05 13.55 -3.05
N TYR A 102 -10.27 12.54 -2.65
CA TYR A 102 -8.94 12.76 -2.08
C TYR A 102 -7.88 12.86 -3.18
N ASP A 103 -7.41 14.10 -3.44
CA ASP A 103 -6.29 14.35 -4.34
C ASP A 103 -4.96 14.36 -3.58
N ILE A 104 -4.29 13.22 -3.57
CA ILE A 104 -2.98 13.07 -2.93
C ILE A 104 -1.93 14.06 -3.46
N THR A 105 -2.03 14.53 -4.70
CA THR A 105 -1.03 15.43 -5.29
C THR A 105 -1.06 16.82 -4.66
N GLN A 106 -2.18 17.22 -4.05
CA GLN A 106 -2.34 18.48 -3.34
C GLN A 106 -1.94 18.38 -1.86
N TRP A 107 -2.06 17.18 -1.28
CA TRP A 107 -1.95 16.98 0.16
C TRP A 107 -0.68 16.26 0.60
N ALA A 108 0.11 15.76 -0.34
CA ALA A 108 1.38 15.13 -0.05
C ALA A 108 2.52 16.17 0.01
N LEU A 109 3.53 15.86 0.81
CA LEU A 109 4.83 16.53 0.81
C LEU A 109 5.94 15.50 1.03
N VAL A 110 7.11 15.73 0.46
CA VAL A 110 8.29 14.90 0.67
C VAL A 110 9.40 15.77 1.26
N GLU A 111 10.03 15.27 2.31
CA GLU A 111 11.10 15.94 3.03
C GLU A 111 12.31 15.02 3.19
N ASN A 112 13.51 15.59 3.28
CA ASN A 112 14.74 14.86 3.58
C ASN A 112 15.35 15.26 4.93
N SER A 113 16.38 14.52 5.35
CA SER A 113 17.12 14.78 6.60
C SER A 113 17.75 16.15 6.76
N LYS A 114 17.84 16.91 5.67
CA LYS A 114 18.43 18.26 5.63
C LYS A 114 17.35 19.35 5.65
N GLY A 115 16.09 18.99 5.88
CA GLY A 115 14.95 19.90 5.92
C GLY A 115 14.53 20.44 4.55
N ARG A 116 14.99 19.83 3.45
CA ARG A 116 14.54 20.21 2.10
C ARG A 116 13.17 19.58 1.86
N VAL A 117 12.24 20.34 1.28
CA VAL A 117 10.85 19.92 1.14
C VAL A 117 10.35 20.16 -0.29
N ILE A 118 9.65 19.17 -0.84
CA ILE A 118 8.92 19.27 -2.12
C ILE A 118 7.42 19.18 -1.82
N ARG A 119 6.65 20.11 -2.40
CA ARG A 119 5.20 20.27 -2.14
C ARG A 119 4.36 20.31 -3.42
N ALA A 120 4.99 20.21 -4.59
CA ALA A 120 4.35 20.46 -5.88
C ALA A 120 5.02 19.64 -6.98
N GLY A 121 4.34 19.59 -8.15
CA GLY A 121 4.80 18.84 -9.32
C GLY A 121 4.54 17.33 -9.21
N PHE A 122 3.72 16.91 -8.24
CA PHE A 122 3.42 15.52 -7.99
C PHE A 122 2.48 14.98 -9.07
N LYS A 123 2.66 13.71 -9.43
CA LYS A 123 1.78 12.99 -10.35
C LYS A 123 1.28 11.75 -9.65
N TRP A 124 -0.03 11.53 -9.69
CA TRP A 124 -0.67 10.35 -9.15
C TRP A 124 -1.25 9.51 -10.28
N LYS A 125 -0.88 8.23 -10.32
CA LYS A 125 -1.45 7.26 -11.25
C LYS A 125 -2.10 6.13 -10.46
N VAL A 126 -3.42 6.07 -10.49
CA VAL A 126 -4.17 4.93 -9.93
C VAL A 126 -3.81 3.67 -10.73
N ILE A 127 -3.41 2.61 -10.02
CA ILE A 127 -3.09 1.30 -10.60
C ILE A 127 -4.20 0.29 -10.32
N HIS A 128 -4.90 0.45 -9.20
CA HIS A 128 -6.00 -0.43 -8.83
C HIS A 128 -7.03 0.32 -8.01
N ILE A 129 -8.30 0.07 -8.34
CA ILE A 129 -9.46 0.56 -7.63
C ILE A 129 -10.44 -0.61 -7.46
N GLN A 130 -10.82 -0.90 -6.22
CA GLN A 130 -11.88 -1.85 -5.91
C GLN A 130 -12.95 -1.10 -5.10
N GLY A 131 -13.94 -0.55 -5.81
CA GLY A 131 -14.89 0.40 -5.24
C GLY A 131 -14.22 1.72 -4.81
N TYR A 132 -14.88 2.50 -3.95
CA TYR A 132 -14.38 3.80 -3.49
C TYR A 132 -13.54 3.74 -2.20
N HIS A 133 -13.27 2.53 -1.72
CA HIS A 133 -12.73 2.29 -0.37
C HIS A 133 -11.41 1.49 -0.38
N HIS A 134 -11.01 0.95 -1.53
CA HIS A 134 -9.68 0.40 -1.77
C HIS A 134 -9.07 1.07 -3.00
N VAL A 135 -8.10 1.97 -2.79
CA VAL A 135 -7.44 2.71 -3.86
C VAL A 135 -5.94 2.52 -3.72
N SER A 136 -5.27 2.12 -4.79
CA SER A 136 -3.81 2.12 -4.83
C SER A 136 -3.27 2.69 -6.12
N GLY A 137 -2.04 3.19 -6.05
CA GLY A 137 -1.41 3.88 -7.17
C GLY A 137 0.05 4.19 -6.93
N ILE A 138 0.62 4.85 -7.92
CA ILE A 138 1.99 5.35 -7.92
C ILE A 138 1.96 6.86 -7.79
N LEU A 139 2.62 7.35 -6.74
CA LEU A 139 2.91 8.76 -6.55
C LEU A 139 4.34 9.01 -7.04
N THR A 140 4.45 9.83 -8.06
CA THR A 140 5.70 10.32 -8.60
C THR A 140 5.92 11.74 -8.13
N VAL A 141 7.09 11.99 -7.56
CA VAL A 141 7.48 13.27 -6.97
C VAL A 141 8.73 13.76 -7.69
N PRO A 142 8.83 15.04 -8.09
CA PRO A 142 10.09 15.56 -8.62
C PRO A 142 11.21 15.32 -7.61
N ASN A 143 12.38 14.91 -8.05
CA ASN A 143 13.55 14.78 -7.19
C ASN A 143 14.35 16.09 -7.15
N LEU A 144 14.05 17.07 -8.01
CA LEU A 144 14.82 18.31 -8.11
C LEU A 144 14.15 19.47 -7.37
N ILE A 145 14.92 20.17 -6.54
CA ILE A 145 14.62 21.51 -6.03
C ILE A 145 15.59 22.48 -6.70
N GLY A 146 15.13 23.18 -7.72
CA GLY A 146 16.01 24.00 -8.57
C GLY A 146 16.93 23.12 -9.40
N ARG A 147 18.23 23.10 -9.09
CA ARG A 147 19.25 22.28 -9.78
C ARG A 147 19.77 21.11 -8.94
N GLU A 148 19.29 20.96 -7.71
CA GLU A 148 19.82 19.97 -6.79
C GLU A 148 18.79 18.89 -6.49
N SER A 149 19.26 17.65 -6.45
CA SER A 149 18.44 16.51 -6.07
C SER A 149 18.11 16.54 -4.56
N LEU A 150 16.92 16.09 -4.20
CA LEU A 150 16.48 15.90 -2.82
C LEU A 150 17.33 14.81 -2.13
N THR A 151 17.88 13.89 -2.90
CA THR A 151 18.78 12.83 -2.44
C THR A 151 20.26 13.18 -2.62
N ALA A 152 20.61 14.42 -2.99
CA ALA A 152 22.01 14.82 -3.15
C ALA A 152 22.74 14.99 -1.80
N GLY A 153 23.98 14.48 -1.74
CA GLY A 153 24.85 14.56 -0.57
C GLY A 153 24.52 13.51 0.49
N GLU A 154 24.97 13.75 1.73
CA GLU A 154 24.68 12.88 2.88
C GLU A 154 23.23 13.10 3.35
N VAL A 155 22.29 12.41 2.71
CA VAL A 155 20.88 12.36 3.12
C VAL A 155 20.66 11.05 3.87
N GLU A 156 20.29 11.15 5.13
CA GLU A 156 20.11 10.01 6.05
C GLU A 156 18.71 9.41 5.96
N TRP A 157 17.72 10.22 5.56
CA TRP A 157 16.33 9.77 5.47
C TRP A 157 15.50 10.59 4.49
N ILE A 158 14.43 9.95 4.02
CA ILE A 158 13.32 10.56 3.28
C ILE A 158 12.03 10.32 4.05
N ARG A 159 11.18 11.34 4.10
CA ARG A 159 9.87 11.32 4.73
C ARG A 159 8.79 11.73 3.74
N LEU A 160 7.75 10.92 3.59
CA LEU A 160 6.50 11.27 2.91
C LEU A 160 5.45 11.61 3.96
N VAL A 161 4.83 12.77 3.85
CA VAL A 161 3.69 13.15 4.70
C VAL A 161 2.46 13.35 3.83
N LEU A 162 1.39 12.65 4.16
CA LEU A 162 0.08 12.72 3.52
C LEU A 162 -0.88 13.43 4.46
N LYS A 163 -1.42 14.58 4.05
CA LYS A 163 -2.41 15.35 4.82
C LYS A 163 -3.81 15.16 4.27
N GLY A 164 -4.80 15.70 4.98
CA GLY A 164 -6.16 15.87 4.45
C GLY A 164 -6.86 14.56 4.10
N ILE A 165 -6.41 13.44 4.68
CA ILE A 165 -7.08 12.15 4.48
C ILE A 165 -8.44 12.25 5.19
N PRO A 166 -9.55 11.86 4.56
CA PRO A 166 -10.86 11.93 5.21
C PRO A 166 -10.88 11.23 6.57
N ASN A 167 -11.34 11.94 7.61
CA ASN A 167 -11.35 11.48 9.01
C ASN A 167 -9.97 11.14 9.59
N LEU A 168 -8.89 11.71 9.03
CA LEU A 168 -7.51 11.48 9.45
C LEU A 168 -6.61 12.65 9.01
N GLU A 169 -6.20 13.49 9.95
CA GLU A 169 -5.54 14.76 9.62
C GLU A 169 -4.21 14.58 8.87
N THR A 170 -3.38 13.61 9.27
CA THR A 170 -2.04 13.39 8.70
C THR A 170 -1.55 11.94 8.87
N ARG A 171 -0.75 11.46 7.91
CA ARG A 171 0.06 10.23 8.00
C ARG A 171 1.49 10.52 7.56
N GLU A 172 2.47 9.97 8.27
CA GLU A 172 3.88 10.11 7.96
C GLU A 172 4.52 8.75 7.72
N PHE A 173 5.36 8.67 6.70
CA PHE A 173 6.16 7.49 6.36
C PHE A 173 7.62 7.90 6.28
N HIS A 174 8.48 7.17 6.99
CA HIS A 174 9.89 7.47 7.13
C HIS A 174 10.74 6.30 6.63
N TRP A 175 11.71 6.60 5.76
CA TRP A 175 12.68 5.63 5.25
C TRP A 175 14.08 6.14 5.52
N GLU A 176 14.84 5.36 6.28
CA GLU A 176 16.28 5.55 6.44
C GLU A 176 16.99 5.14 5.15
N ILE A 177 17.91 5.98 4.69
CA ILE A 177 18.77 5.68 3.56
C ILE A 177 20.06 5.12 4.15
N LEU A 178 20.34 3.86 3.84
CA LEU A 178 21.62 3.24 4.19
C LEU A 178 22.66 3.71 3.17
N THR A 179 23.47 4.68 3.58
CA THR A 179 24.67 5.14 2.86
C THR A 179 25.86 4.24 3.13
#